data_AF-A0A7W0LV84-F1
#
_entry.id   AF-A0A7W0LV84-F1
#
_cell.length_a   1.000
_cell.length_b   1.000
_cell.length_c   1.000
_cell.angle_alpha   90.00
_cell.angle_beta   90.00
_cell.angle_gamma   90.00
#
_symmetry.space_group_name_H-M   'P 1'
#
loop_
_entity.id
_entity.type
_entity.pdbx_description
1 polymer ?
#
loop_
_entity_poly.entity_id
_entity_poly.type
_entity_poly.pdbx_seq_one_letter_code
_entity_poly.pdbx_strand_id
1 'polypeptide(L)'
;MPTPRGEMSEALFGELAEAPHGLPPIDVAASADPLVDEDLQLALYCCYELHYRGLPGVDERWEWEPSLIALRGEMEAVFERAVRELAGAGPPP
;
A
#
# COMPACT_ATOMS: atom_id res chain seq x y z
N MET A 1 -0.07 5.00 14.36
CA MET A 1 0.60 4.38 13.19
C MET A 1 1.58 3.30 13.65
N PRO A 2 1.72 2.19 12.90
CA PRO A 2 2.78 1.21 13.13
C PRO A 2 4.17 1.80 12.78
N THR A 3 5.24 1.13 13.21
CA THR A 3 6.62 1.51 12.83
C THR A 3 6.88 1.16 11.36
N PRO A 4 7.38 2.10 10.53
CA PRO A 4 7.80 1.83 9.16
C PRO A 4 8.80 0.67 9.04
N ARG A 5 8.80 0.00 7.90
CA ARG A 5 9.67 -1.15 7.57
C ARG A 5 10.59 -0.92 6.36
N GLY A 6 10.49 0.25 5.73
CA GLY A 6 11.36 0.67 4.64
C GLY A 6 10.91 2.02 4.07
N GLU A 7 11.49 2.40 2.93
CA GLU A 7 11.31 3.72 2.30
C GLU A 7 9.85 3.98 1.91
N MET A 8 9.11 2.94 1.51
CA MET A 8 7.72 3.07 1.08
C MET A 8 6.80 3.40 2.25
N SER A 9 6.84 2.60 3.32
CA SER A 9 6.02 2.88 4.51
C SER A 9 6.47 4.14 5.24
N GLU A 10 7.75 4.49 5.20
CA GLU A 10 8.23 5.76 5.76
C GLU A 10 7.67 6.96 5.00
N ALA A 11 7.77 6.97 3.67
CA ALA A 11 7.21 8.02 2.83
C ALA A 11 5.68 8.11 3.01
N LEU A 12 4.97 7.00 2.87
CA LEU A 12 3.51 6.96 3.00
C LEU A 12 3.05 7.48 4.37
N PHE A 13 3.70 7.07 5.46
CA PHE A 13 3.26 7.47 6.81
C PHE A 13 3.58 8.93 7.10
N GLY A 14 4.64 9.48 6.49
CA GLY A 14 4.91 10.91 6.52
C GLY A 14 3.76 11.72 5.93
N GLU A 15 3.27 11.32 4.75
CA GLU A 15 2.16 12.02 4.10
C GLU A 15 0.83 11.84 4.84
N LEU A 16 0.55 10.64 5.36
CA LEU A 16 -0.68 10.36 6.12
C LEU A 16 -0.77 11.12 7.46
N ALA A 17 0.35 11.64 7.97
CA ALA A 17 0.36 12.49 9.17
C ALA A 17 -0.22 13.89 8.91
N GLU A 18 -0.31 14.30 7.64
CA GLU A 18 -0.85 15.57 7.21
C GLU A 18 -2.32 15.47 6.78
N ALA A 19 -2.95 16.63 6.57
CA ALA A 19 -4.28 16.68 5.97
C ALA A 19 -4.25 16.10 4.54
N PRO A 20 -5.34 15.46 4.07
CA PRO A 20 -5.39 14.82 2.75
C PRO A 20 -4.98 15.75 1.61
N HIS A 21 -4.08 15.26 0.77
CA HIS A 21 -3.52 15.98 -0.37
C HIS A 21 -3.01 14.98 -1.41
N GLY A 22 -2.63 15.45 -2.59
CA GLY A 22 -2.04 14.59 -3.61
C GLY A 22 -0.65 14.12 -3.19
N LEU A 23 -0.48 12.81 -3.05
CA LEU A 23 0.78 12.17 -2.71
C LEU A 23 1.84 12.45 -3.79
N PRO A 24 3.10 12.66 -3.39
CA PRO A 24 4.21 12.53 -4.30
C PRO A 24 4.34 11.08 -4.81
N PRO A 25 5.02 10.85 -5.95
CA PRO A 25 5.30 9.49 -6.42
C PRO A 25 6.07 8.69 -5.36
N ILE A 26 5.57 7.50 -5.03
CA ILE A 26 6.24 6.53 -4.15
C ILE A 26 6.58 5.30 -4.99
N ASP A 27 7.84 4.88 -4.96
CA ASP A 27 8.32 3.79 -5.81
C ASP A 27 7.87 2.41 -5.28
N VAL A 28 6.95 1.77 -6.01
CA VAL A 28 6.46 0.43 -5.71
C VAL A 28 7.38 -0.67 -6.27
N ALA A 29 8.17 -0.37 -7.30
CA ALA A 29 8.99 -1.36 -8.00
C ALA A 29 10.24 -1.78 -7.22
N ALA A 30 10.54 -1.12 -6.10
CA ALA A 30 11.71 -1.41 -5.26
C ALA A 30 11.64 -2.77 -4.53
N SER A 31 10.45 -3.39 -4.43
CA SER A 31 10.27 -4.67 -3.73
C SER A 31 10.97 -5.83 -4.45
N ALA A 32 12.00 -6.41 -3.82
CA ALA A 32 12.76 -7.53 -4.37
C ALA A 32 11.97 -8.86 -4.38
N ASP A 33 11.09 -9.07 -3.40
CA ASP A 33 10.17 -10.21 -3.33
C ASP A 33 8.83 -9.76 -2.73
N PRO A 34 7.82 -9.45 -3.58
CA PRO A 34 6.54 -8.91 -3.12
C PRO A 34 5.78 -9.79 -2.13
N LEU A 35 6.07 -11.10 -2.07
CA LEU A 35 5.38 -12.03 -1.18
C LEU A 35 5.83 -11.91 0.27
N VAL A 36 7.07 -11.49 0.51
CA VAL A 36 7.68 -11.45 1.85
C VAL A 36 8.24 -10.08 2.21
N ASP A 37 8.16 -9.09 1.32
CA ASP A 37 8.57 -7.73 1.58
C ASP A 37 7.68 -7.07 2.64
N GLU A 38 8.19 -6.96 3.87
CA GLU A 38 7.45 -6.38 4.99
C GLU A 38 7.05 -4.91 4.76
N ASP A 39 7.80 -4.16 3.95
CA ASP A 39 7.52 -2.75 3.67
C ASP A 39 6.28 -2.62 2.77
N LEU A 40 6.26 -3.37 1.67
CA LEU A 40 5.10 -3.47 0.78
C LEU A 40 3.85 -3.99 1.52
N GLN A 41 4.01 -5.07 2.30
CA GLN A 41 2.89 -5.69 3.02
C GLN A 41 2.31 -4.75 4.08
N LEU A 42 3.17 -4.01 4.80
CA LEU A 42 2.71 -3.04 5.79
C LEU A 42 1.99 -1.85 5.15
N ALA A 43 2.52 -1.32 4.04
CA ALA A 43 1.89 -0.23 3.31
C ALA A 43 0.50 -0.63 2.78
N LEU A 44 0.39 -1.80 2.13
CA LEU A 44 -0.88 -2.37 1.69
C LEU A 44 -1.86 -2.53 2.85
N TYR A 45 -1.42 -3.14 3.95
CA TYR A 45 -2.24 -3.32 5.15
C TYR A 45 -2.82 -2.01 5.67
N CYS A 46 -2.00 -0.95 5.78
CA CYS A 46 -2.45 0.36 6.21
C CYS A 46 -3.47 0.98 5.24
N CYS A 47 -3.24 0.85 3.92
CA CYS A 47 -4.20 1.31 2.92
C CYS A 47 -5.55 0.57 3.05
N TYR A 48 -5.55 -0.73 3.34
CA TYR A 48 -6.78 -1.47 3.62
C TYR A 48 -7.47 -1.01 4.91
N GLU A 49 -6.73 -0.85 6.01
CA GLU A 49 -7.32 -0.39 7.28
C GLU A 49 -7.97 0.99 7.13
N LEU A 50 -7.37 1.92 6.35
CA LEU A 50 -7.99 3.21 6.05
C LEU A 50 -9.39 3.07 5.42
N HIS A 51 -9.57 2.12 4.51
CA HIS A 51 -10.85 1.89 3.82
C HIS A 51 -11.87 1.09 4.66
N TYR A 52 -11.42 0.35 5.68
CA TYR A 52 -12.31 -0.53 6.46
C TYR A 52 -12.65 0.03 7.84
N ARG A 53 -11.69 0.66 8.52
CA ARG A 53 -11.79 1.04 9.94
C ARG A 53 -11.18 2.42 10.26
N GLY A 54 -10.41 2.99 9.34
CA GLY A 54 -9.57 4.15 9.59
C GLY A 54 -8.28 3.79 10.36
N LEU A 55 -7.35 4.74 10.43
CA LEU A 55 -6.12 4.64 11.21
C LEU A 55 -6.11 5.70 12.33
N PRO A 56 -5.69 5.35 13.57
CA PRO A 56 -5.63 6.32 14.65
C PRO A 56 -4.73 7.50 14.32
N GLY A 57 -5.30 8.71 14.36
CA GLY A 57 -4.58 9.96 14.10
C GLY A 57 -4.40 10.30 12.62
N VAL A 58 -4.99 9.53 11.71
CA VAL A 58 -5.03 9.82 10.27
C VAL A 58 -6.44 10.32 9.90
N ASP A 59 -6.52 11.35 9.06
CA ASP A 59 -7.78 11.89 8.57
C ASP A 59 -8.49 10.84 7.69
N GLU A 60 -9.74 10.50 8.02
CA GLU A 60 -10.52 9.47 7.31
C GLU A 60 -10.73 9.81 5.82
N ARG A 61 -10.70 11.09 5.44
CA ARG A 61 -10.87 11.52 4.05
C ARG A 61 -9.74 11.06 3.13
N TRP A 62 -8.61 10.60 3.67
CA TRP A 62 -7.58 9.91 2.90
C TRP A 62 -8.13 8.70 2.14
N GLU A 63 -9.18 8.04 2.63
CA GLU A 63 -9.83 6.90 1.95
C GLU A 63 -10.33 7.26 0.53
N TRP A 64 -10.60 8.53 0.28
CA TRP A 64 -11.10 9.04 -1.01
C TRP A 64 -10.03 9.76 -1.84
N GLU A 65 -8.80 9.86 -1.33
CA GLU A 65 -7.75 10.61 -2.02
C GLU A 65 -7.27 9.82 -3.26
N PRO A 66 -7.39 10.37 -4.48
CA PRO A 66 -7.14 9.62 -5.71
C PRO A 66 -5.72 9.07 -5.86
N SER A 67 -4.70 9.79 -5.41
CA SER A 67 -3.32 9.33 -5.51
C SER A 67 -3.00 8.19 -4.52
N LEU A 68 -3.62 8.17 -3.34
CA LEU A 68 -3.53 7.04 -2.40
C LEU A 68 -4.23 5.79 -2.96
N ILE A 69 -5.40 5.97 -3.58
CA ILE A 69 -6.11 4.88 -4.27
C ILE A 69 -5.24 4.32 -5.42
N ALA A 70 -4.61 5.20 -6.20
CA ALA A 70 -3.71 4.81 -7.28
C ALA A 70 -2.49 4.02 -6.76
N LEU A 71 -1.81 4.54 -5.73
CA LEU A 71 -0.66 3.87 -5.10
C LEU A 71 -1.05 2.48 -4.56
N ARG A 72 -2.22 2.36 -3.91
CA ARG A 72 -2.75 1.07 -3.47
C ARG A 72 -2.91 0.10 -4.63
N GLY A 73 -3.48 0.54 -5.75
CA GLY A 73 -3.65 -0.28 -6.95
C GLY A 73 -2.32 -0.76 -7.56
N GLU A 74 -1.29 0.08 -7.53
CA GLU A 74 0.05 -0.29 -8.00
C GLU A 74 0.68 -1.38 -7.12
N MET A 75 0.60 -1.22 -5.79
CA MET A 75 1.07 -2.22 -4.83
C MET A 75 0.31 -3.55 -4.96
N GLU A 76 -1.02 -3.49 -5.11
CA GLU A 76 -1.85 -4.68 -5.33
C GLU A 76 -1.46 -5.41 -6.61
N ALA A 77 -1.23 -4.69 -7.71
CA ALA A 77 -0.86 -5.30 -8.98
C ALA A 77 0.49 -6.03 -8.91
N VAL A 78 1.45 -5.51 -8.14
CA VAL A 78 2.75 -6.15 -7.91
C VAL A 78 2.58 -7.41 -7.04
N PHE A 79 1.85 -7.30 -5.93
CA PHE A 79 1.60 -8.44 -5.04
C PHE A 79 0.78 -9.54 -5.71
N GLU A 80 -0.32 -9.18 -6.39
CA GLU A 80 -1.20 -10.11 -7.09
C GLU A 80 -0.43 -10.91 -8.15
N ARG A 81 0.46 -10.27 -8.92
CA ARG A 81 1.33 -10.98 -9.88
C ARG A 81 2.12 -12.08 -9.19
N ALA A 82 2.79 -11.75 -8.10
CA ALA A 82 3.62 -12.70 -7.37
C ALA A 82 2.80 -13.85 -6.78
N VAL A 83 1.59 -13.55 -6.27
CA VAL A 83 0.65 -14.58 -5.78
C VAL A 83 0.20 -15.52 -6.91
N ARG A 84 -0.11 -14.98 -8.11
CA ARG A 84 -0.50 -15.78 -9.28
C ARG A 84 0.64 -16.67 -9.76
N GLU A 85 1.87 -16.15 -9.77
CA GLU A 85 3.06 -16.92 -10.13
C GLU A 85 3.29 -18.08 -9.13
N LEU A 86 3.16 -17.82 -7.83
CA LEU A 86 3.29 -18.83 -6.78
C LEU A 86 2.20 -19.91 -6.87
N ALA A 87 0.95 -19.51 -7.09
CA ALA A 87 -0.19 -20.43 -7.18
C ALA A 87 -0.14 -21.32 -8.44
N GLY A 88 0.68 -20.95 -9.44
CA GLY A 88 0.63 -21.51 -10.78
C GLY A 88 -0.63 -21.06 -11.55
N ALA A 89 -0.75 -21.47 -12.81
CA ALA A 89 -1.95 -21.19 -13.60
C ALA A 89 -3.16 -21.95 -12.99
N GLY A 90 -3.91 -21.27 -12.12
CA GLY A 90 -5.28 -21.68 -11.78
C GLY A 90 -6.15 -21.72 -13.05
N PRO A 91 -7.21 -22.54 -13.09
CA PRO A 91 -8.05 -22.66 -14.27
C PRO A 91 -8.60 -21.28 -14.69
N PRO A 92 -8.79 -21.03 -16.00
CA PRO A 92 -9.35 -19.76 -16.47
C PRO A 92 -10.75 -19.54 -15.86
N PRO A 93 -11.17 -18.27 -15.68
CA PRO A 93 -12.48 -17.91 -15.13
C PRO A 93 -13.64 -18.43 -15.98
#